data_AF-A0A6C0AZ97-F1
#
_entry.id   AF-A0A6C0AZ97-F1
#
_cell.length_a   1.000
_cell.length_b   1.000
_cell.length_c   1.000
_cell.angle_alpha   90.00
_cell.angle_beta   90.00
_cell.angle_gamma   90.00
#
_symmetry.space_group_name_H-M   'P 1'
#
loop_
_entity.id
_entity.type
_entity.pdbx_description
1 polymer ?
#
loop_
_entity_poly.entity_id
_entity_poly.type
_entity_poly.pdbx_seq_one_letter_code
_entity_poly.pdbx_strand_id
1 'polypeptide(L)' 'MNINLHVPDKIEIDNIIMQKMVFIYNALENGWDIKKNNEKYIFSKKHEGKKEVFLDSYLRQFLENNISIENLSS' A
#
# COMPACT_ATOMS: atom_id res chain seq x y z
N MET A 1 24.49 12.49 -1.73
CA MET A 1 24.77 11.52 -0.65
C MET A 1 24.58 10.14 -1.24
N ASN A 2 25.64 9.33 -1.29
CA ASN A 2 25.54 7.97 -1.81
C ASN A 2 25.35 7.05 -0.61
N ILE A 3 24.20 6.37 -0.54
CA ILE A 3 23.88 5.43 0.53
C ILE A 3 24.04 4.02 -0.06
N ASN A 4 25.05 3.29 0.38
CA ASN A 4 25.17 1.86 0.10
C ASN A 4 24.34 1.10 1.14
N LEU A 5 23.14 0.67 0.74
CA LEU A 5 22.30 -0.21 1.55
C LEU A 5 22.64 -1.66 1.20
N HIS A 6 23.24 -2.38 2.15
CA HIS A 6 23.35 -3.84 2.06
C HIS A 6 22.02 -4.42 2.56
N VAL A 7 21.16 -4.79 1.62
CA VAL A 7 19.89 -5.46 1.90
C VAL A 7 20.14 -6.96 1.88
N PRO A 8 19.76 -7.72 2.93
CA PRO A 8 19.96 -9.16 2.95
C PRO A 8 19.11 -9.88 1.90
N ASP A 9 19.60 -11.00 1.37
CA ASP A 9 18.94 -11.79 0.32
C ASP A 9 17.59 -12.37 0.74
N LYS A 10 17.35 -12.49 2.06
CA LYS A 10 16.08 -12.89 2.65
C LYS A 10 15.66 -11.88 3.70
N ILE A 11 14.39 -11.48 3.63
CA ILE A 11 13.73 -10.64 4.61
C ILE A 11 12.43 -11.35 4.99
N GLU A 12 12.22 -11.56 6.28
CA GLU A 12 10.91 -11.94 6.79
C GLU A 12 10.06 -10.68 6.96
N ILE A 13 8.92 -10.64 6.27
CA ILE A 13 7.96 -9.54 6.29
C ILE A 13 6.59 -10.08 6.66
N ASP A 14 5.88 -9.34 7.50
CA ASP A 14 4.49 -9.60 7.80
C ASP A 14 3.62 -9.44 6.54
N ASN A 15 2.75 -10.43 6.29
CA ASN A 15 1.92 -10.47 5.09
C ASN A 15 1.03 -9.23 4.93
N ILE A 16 0.52 -8.65 6.03
CA ILE A 16 -0.30 -7.44 6.00
C ILE A 16 0.55 -6.24 5.57
N ILE A 17 1.80 -6.16 6.03
CA ILE A 17 2.73 -5.12 5.59
C ILE A 17 3.02 -5.25 4.09
N MET A 18 3.29 -6.46 3.61
CA MET A 18 3.49 -6.75 2.18
C MET A 18 2.28 -6.32 1.35
N GLN A 19 1.07 -6.70 1.77
CA GLN A 19 -0.17 -6.35 1.09
C GLN A 19 -0.41 -4.84 1.06
N LYS A 20 -0.15 -4.13 2.17
CA LYS A 20 -0.22 -2.65 2.21
C LYS A 20 0.76 -2.03 1.23
N MET A 21 1.99 -2.55 1.14
CA MET A 21 3.00 -2.06 0.20
C MET A 21 2.56 -2.27 -1.25
N VAL A 22 2.07 -3.46 -1.61
CA VAL A 22 1.55 -3.75 -2.95
C VAL A 22 0.37 -2.85 -3.30
N PHE A 23 -0.57 -2.66 -2.38
CA PHE A 23 -1.73 -1.79 -2.59
C PHE A 23 -1.33 -0.33 -2.86
N ILE A 24 -0.44 0.22 -2.03
CA ILE A 24 0.09 1.57 -2.19
C ILE A 24 0.85 1.70 -3.51
N TYR A 25 1.72 0.74 -3.83
CA TYR A 25 2.49 0.73 -5.07
C TYR A 25 1.57 0.73 -6.29
N ASN A 26 0.58 -0.16 -6.33
CA ASN A 26 -0.37 -0.24 -7.45
C ASN A 26 -1.17 1.05 -7.61
N ALA A 27 -1.58 1.70 -6.52
CA ALA A 27 -2.27 2.98 -6.60
C ALA A 27 -1.38 4.09 -7.18
N LEU A 28 -0.09 4.13 -6.79
CA LEU A 28 0.88 5.06 -7.37
C LEU A 28 1.05 4.83 -8.88
N GLU A 29 1.21 3.59 -9.33
CA GLU A 29 1.29 3.23 -10.76
C GLU A 29 0.04 3.64 -11.55
N ASN A 30 -1.12 3.63 -10.89
CA ASN A 30 -2.39 4.09 -11.46
C ASN A 30 -2.59 5.62 -11.38
N GLY A 31 -1.56 6.39 -11.00
CA GLY A 31 -1.55 7.84 -10.99
C GLY A 31 -2.26 8.48 -9.79
N TRP A 32 -2.41 7.75 -8.68
CA TRP A 32 -2.89 8.32 -7.43
C TRP A 32 -1.75 8.99 -6.66
N ASP A 33 -2.03 10.15 -6.09
CA ASP A 33 -1.23 10.76 -5.03
C ASP A 33 -1.64 10.17 -3.68
N ILE A 34 -0.68 9.75 -2.86
CA ILE A 34 -0.95 9.14 -1.55
C ILE A 34 -0.27 9.96 -0.45
N LYS A 35 -1.04 10.35 0.57
CA LYS A 35 -0.54 11.02 1.77
C LYS A 35 -0.90 10.21 3.02
N LYS A 36 0.10 9.81 3.80
CA LYS A 36 -0.12 9.26 5.14
C LYS A 36 -0.20 10.40 6.15
N ASN A 37 -1.26 10.42 6.96
CA ASN A 37 -1.42 11.34 8.08
C ASN A 37 -1.88 10.55 9.31
N ASN A 38 -0.98 10.36 10.27
CA ASN A 38 -1.18 9.49 11.43
C ASN A 38 -1.66 8.09 11.00
N GLU A 39 -2.84 7.69 11.47
CA GLU A 39 -3.50 6.42 11.17
C GLU A 39 -4.39 6.48 9.92
N LYS A 40 -4.11 7.38 8.98
CA LYS A 40 -4.90 7.53 7.76
C LYS A 40 -4.04 7.58 6.53
N TYR A 41 -4.52 6.96 5.46
CA TYR A 41 -4.01 7.14 4.11
C TYR A 41 -5.05 7.90 3.28
N ILE A 42 -4.60 8.98 2.67
CA ILE A 42 -5.41 9.85 1.81
C ILE A 42 -4.93 9.62 0.39
N PHE A 43 -5.79 9.08 -0.44
CA PHE A 43 -5.56 8.86 -1.86
C PHE A 43 -6.28 9.97 -2.62
N SER A 44 -5.61 10.63 -3.55
CA SER A 44 -6.21 11.67 -4.39
C SER A 44 -5.74 11.53 -5.83
N LYS A 45 -6.63 11.77 -6.80
CA LYS A 45 -6.30 11.73 -8.22
C LYS A 45 -6.68 13.05 -8.88
N LYS A 46 -5.67 13.84 -9.22
CA LYS A 46 -5.82 15.25 -9.62
C LYS A 46 -6.71 15.44 -10.87
N HIS A 47 -6.65 14.51 -11.81
CA HIS A 47 -7.39 14.60 -13.08
C HIS A 47 -8.84 14.10 -13.01
N GLU A 48 -9.23 13.40 -11.95
CA GLU A 48 -10.60 12.86 -11.79
C GLU A 48 -11.38 13.52 -10.65
N GLY A 49 -10.77 14.45 -9.90
CA GLY A 49 -11.40 15.07 -8.72
C GLY A 49 -11.70 14.10 -7.58
N LYS A 50 -11.20 12.86 -7.66
CA LYS A 50 -11.45 11.80 -6.67
C LYS A 50 -10.52 11.94 -5.47
N LYS A 51 -11.10 11.79 -4.28
CA LYS A 51 -10.39 11.76 -3.00
C LYS A 51 -10.99 10.67 -2.13
N GLU A 52 -10.16 9.73 -1.72
CA GLU A 52 -10.53 8.62 -0.84
C GLU A 52 -9.68 8.68 0.42
N VAL A 53 -10.29 8.43 1.59
CA VAL A 53 -9.61 8.47 2.88
C VAL A 53 -9.85 7.14 3.58
N PHE A 54 -8.77 6.40 3.81
CA PHE A 54 -8.80 5.13 4.50
C PHE A 54 -8.17 5.28 5.87
N LEU A 55 -8.87 4.85 6.92
CA LEU A 55 -8.27 4.60 8.22
C LEU A 55 -7.31 3.41 8.07
N ASP A 56 -6.17 3.41 8.76
CA ASP A 56 -5.22 2.29 8.69
C ASP A 56 -5.84 0.98 9.20
N SER A 57 -6.72 1.07 10.20
CA SER A 57 -7.52 -0.05 10.69
C SER A 57 -8.51 -0.55 9.64
N TYR A 58 -9.21 0.34 8.96
CA TYR A 58 -10.11 -0.01 7.87
C TYR A 58 -9.35 -0.58 6.67
N LEU A 59 -8.21 0.01 6.30
CA LEU A 59 -7.36 -0.49 5.23
C LEU A 59 -6.85 -1.89 5.58
N ARG A 60 -6.39 -2.10 6.81
CA ARG A 60 -5.99 -3.42 7.30
C ARG A 60 -7.14 -4.43 7.18
N GLN A 61 -8.32 -4.11 7.70
CA GLN A 61 -9.48 -5.00 7.64
C GLN A 61 -9.94 -5.24 6.20
N PHE A 62 -9.88 -4.22 5.35
CA PHE A 62 -10.19 -4.32 3.93
C PHE A 62 -9.22 -5.28 3.23
N LEU A 63 -7.91 -5.14 3.47
CA LEU A 63 -6.90 -6.02 2.89
C LEU A 63 -7.05 -7.45 3.41
N GLU A 64 -7.25 -7.64 4.73
CA GLU A 64 -7.54 -8.93 5.33
C GLU A 64 -8.79 -9.60 4.71
N ASN A 65 -9.81 -8.82 4.36
CA ASN A 65 -11.07 -9.33 3.79
C ASN A 65 -11.03 -9.52 2.26
N ASN A 66 -10.16 -8.82 1.52
CA ASN A 66 -10.19 -8.78 0.04
C ASN A 66 -8.93 -9.35 -0.63
N ILE A 67 -7.85 -9.61 0.12
CA ILE A 67 -6.62 -10.26 -0.39
C ILE A 67 -6.52 -11.70 0.10
N SER A 68 -7.65 -12.42 0.13
CA SER A 68 -7.58 -13.88 0.16
C SER A 68 -6.73 -14.34 -1.03
N ILE A 69 -5.78 -15.23 -0.73
CA ILE A 69 -4.61 -15.68 -1.52
C ILE A 69 -4.90 -16.10 -2.98
N GLU A 70 -6.16 -16.21 -3.39
CA GLU A 70 -6.59 -16.57 -4.75
C GLU A 70 -6.08 -15.61 -5.85
N ASN A 71 -5.76 -14.35 -5.53
CA ASN A 71 -5.28 -13.37 -6.51
C ASN A 71 -3.74 -13.24 -6.61
N LEU A 72 -2.97 -14.01 -5.85
CA LEU A 72 -1.49 -13.96 -5.86
C LEU A 72 -0.82 -15.10 -6.62
N SER A 73 -1.61 -16.05 -7.14
CA SER A 73 -1.12 -17.27 -7.82
C SER A 73 -1.57 -17.39 -9.28
N SER A 74 -1.79 -16.27 -9.98
CA SER A 74 -2.09 -16.24 -11.42
C SER A 74 -0.92 -15.68 -12.23
#